data_AF-A0A5R9H948-F1
#
_entry.id   AF-A0A5R9H948-F1
#
_cell.length_a   1.000
_cell.length_b   1.000
_cell.length_c   1.000
_cell.angle_alpha   90.00
_cell.angle_beta   90.00
_cell.angle_gamma   90.00
#
_symmetry.space_group_name_H-M   'P 1'
#
loop_
_entity.id
_entity.type
_entity.pdbx_description
1 polymer ?
#
loop_
_entity_poly.entity_id
_entity_poly.type
_entity_poly.pdbx_seq_one_letter_code
_entity_poly.pdbx_strand_id
1 'polypeptide(L)' 'MELVYLWVEDYKNIYKQGFNFSPRFRCEYDEEKNELTINENKDYISIFPDNINITAIVGGEWEWKK' A
#
# COMPACT_ATOMS: atom_id res chain seq x y z
N MET A 1 -10.52 -2.55 -10.04
CA MET A 1 -10.04 -2.16 -8.69
C MET A 1 -8.58 -1.77 -8.82
N GLU A 2 -8.18 -0.62 -8.28
CA GLU A 2 -6.81 -0.08 -8.36
C GLU A 2 -6.17 -0.16 -6.95
N LEU A 3 -4.97 -0.76 -6.83
CA LEU A 3 -4.22 -0.77 -5.57
C LEU A 3 -3.34 0.48 -5.52
N VAL A 4 -3.59 1.35 -4.54
CA VAL A 4 -2.89 2.63 -4.40
C VAL A 4 -1.72 2.54 -3.42
N TYR A 5 -1.89 1.81 -2.33
CA TYR A 5 -0.91 1.69 -1.24
C TYR A 5 -1.01 0.33 -0.54
N LEU A 6 0.13 -0.19 -0.05
CA LEU A 6 0.20 -1.37 0.83
C LEU A 6 1.09 -1.06 2.02
N TRP A 7 0.60 -1.33 3.22
CA TRP A 7 1.40 -1.35 4.44
C TRP A 7 1.71 -2.79 4.84
N VAL A 8 2.96 -3.07 5.18
CA VAL A 8 3.43 -4.37 5.64
C VAL A 8 4.03 -4.19 7.03
N GLU A 9 3.39 -4.76 8.05
CA GLU A 9 3.88 -4.73 9.43
C GLU A 9 5.07 -5.67 9.63
N ASP A 10 4.89 -6.95 9.32
CA ASP A 10 5.96 -7.95 9.32
C ASP A 10 5.64 -9.04 8.29
N TYR A 11 6.44 -9.10 7.23
CA TYR A 11 6.36 -10.18 6.26
C TYR A 11 7.73 -10.48 5.65
N LYS A 12 8.22 -11.70 5.88
CA LYS A 12 9.55 -12.18 5.45
C LYS A 12 10.66 -11.26 5.95
N ASN A 13 11.19 -10.41 5.08
CA ASN A 13 12.28 -9.47 5.36
C ASN A 13 11.82 -8.01 5.31
N ILE A 14 10.50 -7.78 5.19
CA ILE A 14 9.90 -6.45 5.13
C ILE A 14 9.26 -6.18 6.50
N TYR A 15 9.72 -5.11 7.14
CA TYR A 15 9.26 -4.71 8.46
C TYR A 15 8.77 -3.28 8.40
N LYS A 16 7.52 -3.04 8.81
CA LYS A 16 6.88 -1.73 8.97
C LYS A 16 7.13 -0.82 7.76
N GLN A 17 6.83 -1.33 6.57
CA GLN A 17 7.13 -0.65 5.32
C GLN A 17 5.89 -0.45 4.46
N GLY A 18 5.74 0.79 3.99
CA GLY A 18 4.72 1.19 3.05
C GLY A 18 5.20 1.16 1.61
N PHE A 19 4.37 0.70 0.69
CA PHE A 19 4.61 0.69 -0.74
C PHE A 19 3.55 1.54 -1.44
N ASN A 20 3.99 2.62 -2.10
CA ASN A 20 3.15 3.45 -2.94
C ASN A 20 3.15 2.88 -4.37
N PHE A 21 1.98 2.43 -4.84
CA PHE A 21 1.82 1.86 -6.18
C PHE A 21 1.27 2.86 -7.18
N SER A 22 0.66 3.95 -6.70
CA SER A 22 0.16 5.01 -7.56
C SER A 22 1.06 6.24 -7.43
N PRO A 23 1.60 6.79 -8.53
CA PRO A 23 2.34 8.04 -8.51
C PRO A 23 1.42 9.26 -8.27
N ARG A 24 0.10 9.04 -8.42
CA ARG A 24 -0.97 10.02 -8.19
C ARG A 24 -1.14 10.37 -6.73
N PHE A 25 -0.92 9.39 -5.85
CA PHE A 25 -1.20 9.51 -4.44
C PHE A 25 0.09 9.26 -3.69
N ARG A 26 0.46 10.22 -2.85
CA ARG A 26 1.49 10.04 -1.84
C ARG A 26 0.81 9.58 -0.57
N CYS A 27 0.93 8.30 -0.27
CA CYS A 27 0.44 7.70 0.96
C CYS A 27 1.61 7.55 1.95
N GLU A 28 1.38 8.06 3.16
CA GLU A 28 2.29 7.95 4.29
C GLU A 28 1.50 7.44 5.48
N TYR A 29 1.95 6.33 6.06
CA TYR A 29 1.35 5.75 7.26
C TYR A 29 2.24 6.07 8.46
N ASP A 30 1.66 6.70 9.47
CA ASP A 30 2.28 6.99 10.76
C ASP A 30 1.87 5.88 11.74
N GLU A 31 2.81 5.02 12.10
CA GLU A 31 2.57 3.89 13.00
C GLU A 31 2.30 4.35 14.45
N GLU A 32 2.91 5.46 14.89
CA GLU A 32 2.75 5.97 16.25
C GLU A 32 1.34 6.53 16.46
N LYS A 33 0.80 7.19 15.42
CA LYS A 33 -0.56 7.74 15.45
C LYS A 33 -1.62 6.77 14.92
N ASN A 34 -1.20 5.69 14.25
CA ASN A 34 -2.08 4.79 13.49
C ASN A 34 -2.92 5.55 12.45
N GLU A 35 -2.28 6.47 11.73
CA GLU A 35 -2.93 7.37 10.77
C GLU A 35 -2.34 7.20 9.37
N LEU A 36 -3.23 7.05 8.37
CA LEU A 36 -2.85 7.03 6.96
C LEU A 36 -3.15 8.40 6.33
N THR A 37 -2.09 9.12 5.96
CA THR A 37 -2.21 10.37 5.21
C THR A 37 -2.12 10.09 3.72
N ILE A 38 -3.11 10.56 2.95
CA ILE A 38 -3.16 10.43 1.49
C ILE A 38 -3.18 11.82 0.89
N ASN A 39 -2.11 12.19 0.19
CA ASN A 39 -2.01 13.45 -0.53
C ASN A 39 -2.04 13.20 -2.04
N GLU A 40 -2.97 13.83 -2.75
CA GLU A 40 -2.99 13.76 -4.21
C GLU A 40 -1.91 14.68 -4.79
N ASN A 41 -1.00 14.09 -5.56
CA ASN A 41 0.01 14.81 -6.31
C ASN A 41 -0.58 15.20 -7.67
N LYS A 42 -0.87 16.49 -7.85
CA LYS A 42 -1.47 17.01 -9.10
C LYS A 42 -0.51 17.04 -10.28
N ASP A 43 0.79 17.08 -10.01
CA ASP A 43 1.86 17.15 -11.02
C ASP A 43 2.57 15.79 -11.19
N TYR A 44 1.82 14.68 -11.06
CA TYR A 44 2.40 13.35 -11.21
C TYR A 44 2.64 13.00 -12.68
N ILE A 45 3.79 12.37 -12.94
CA ILE A 45 4.06 11.71 -14.22
C ILE A 45 3.79 10.23 -14.00
N SER A 46 2.84 9.66 -14.74
CA SER A 46 2.61 8.22 -14.73
C SER A 46 3.80 7.53 -15.41
N ILE A 47 4.71 6.96 -14.61
CA ILE A 47 5.83 6.15 -15.11
C ILE A 47 5.47 4.65 -15.20
N PHE A 48 4.26 4.29 -14.79
CA PHE A 48 3.76 2.93 -14.88
C PHE A 48 3.10 2.71 -16.25
N PRO A 49 3.48 1.66 -17.00
CA PRO A 49 2.79 1.29 -18.23
C PRO A 49 1.32 0.90 -17.95
N ASP A 50 0.44 1.12 -18.93
CA ASP A 50 -1.02 0.96 -18.79
C ASP A 50 -1.49 -0.45 -18.35
N ASN A 51 -0.64 -1.48 -18.46
CA ASN A 51 -0.97 -2.88 -18.19
C ASN A 51 -0.02 -3.53 -17.18
N ILE A 52 -0.14 -3.16 -15.90
CA ILE A 52 0.50 -3.90 -14.80
C ILE A 52 -0.50 -4.87 -14.17
N ASN A 53 -0.20 -6.17 -14.26
CA ASN A 53 -0.92 -7.20 -13.53
C ASN A 53 -0.39 -7.29 -12.11
N ILE A 54 -1.10 -6.69 -11.15
CA ILE A 54 -0.80 -6.82 -9.73
C ILE A 54 -1.42 -8.13 -9.21
N THR A 55 -0.59 -9.14 -8.94
CA THR A 55 -1.01 -10.34 -8.20
C THR A 55 -0.59 -10.18 -6.74
N ALA A 56 -1.54 -9.94 -5.85
CA ALA A 56 -1.30 -9.91 -4.41
C ALA A 56 -1.59 -11.30 -3.82
N ILE A 57 -0.64 -11.84 -3.06
CA ILE A 57 -0.84 -13.05 -2.24
C ILE A 57 -0.93 -12.56 -0.79
N VAL A 58 -2.12 -12.63 -0.20
CA VAL A 58 -2.36 -12.27 1.20
C VAL A 58 -2.36 -13.54 2.03
N GLY A 59 -1.49 -13.62 3.04
CA GLY A 59 -1.45 -14.72 4.00
C GLY A 59 -1.76 -14.21 5.39
N GLY A 60 -2.83 -14.72 6.00
CA GLY A 60 -3.16 -14.50 7.41
C GLY A 60 -4.03 -15.64 7.94
N GLU A 61 -3.68 -16.17 9.11
CA GLU A 61 -4.60 -17.01 9.90
C GLU A 61 -5.65 -16.09 10.54
N TRP A 62 -6.90 -16.21 10.10
CA TRP A 62 -8.03 -15.50 10.69
C TRP A 62 -8.85 -16.48 11.52
N GLU A 63 -8.74 -16.40 12.84
CA GLU A 63 -9.62 -17.12 13.76
C GLU A 63 -10.92 -16.31 13.94
N TRP A 64 -12.02 -16.79 13.34
CA TRP A 64 -13.35 -16.21 13.56
C TRP A 64 -13.84 -16.57 14.97
N LYS A 65 -13.91 -15.60 15.88
CA LYS A 65 -14.71 -15.73 17.11
C LYS A 65 -16.08 -15.10 16.88
N LYS A 66 -17.12 -15.95 16.99
CA LYS A 66 -18.55 -15.60 16.94
C LYS A 66 -18.96 -14.71 18.12
#